data_AF-A0A1T5JRG9-F1
#
_entry.id   AF-A0A1T5JRG9-F1
#
_cell.length_a   1.000
_cell.length_b   1.000
_cell.length_c   1.000
_cell.angle_alpha   90.00
_cell.angle_beta   90.00
_cell.angle_gamma   90.00
#
_symmetry.space_group_name_H-M   'P 1'
#
loop_
_entity.id
_entity.type
_entity.pdbx_description
1 polymer ?
#
loop_
_entity_poly.entity_id
_entity_poly.type
_entity_poly.pdbx_seq_one_letter_code
_entity_poly.pdbx_strand_id
1 'polypeptide(L)'
;MQEQDTKDLDRFEQLLEDGLVKICSGAGLLPADLVRCPDVDGLWDVYIKDYIADAVVNFNEYPEAALAWAGFLGLGVAWAWDADWKRYKDQPYRKWYGARGWDDMDEHILRDVLGLPLDGPEAKKISETLQSCAYAVLGLLQHEGVETQTARGFYLLARAYTVLYRIGAAIELHRLGYKKVLIG
;
A
#
# COMPACT_ATOMS: atom_id res chain seq x y z
N MET A 1 -6.34 -4.83 23.91
CA MET A 1 -7.24 -4.02 23.08
C MET A 1 -8.66 -4.43 23.42
N GLN A 2 -9.57 -3.50 23.74
CA GLN A 2 -10.94 -3.86 24.08
C GLN A 2 -11.72 -4.23 22.81
N GLU A 3 -12.86 -4.91 22.95
CA GLU A 3 -13.69 -5.34 21.80
C GLU A 3 -14.21 -4.13 20.99
N GLN A 4 -14.50 -3.02 21.67
CA GLN A 4 -14.94 -1.77 21.02
C GLN A 4 -13.82 -1.13 20.19
N ASP A 5 -12.60 -1.09 20.71
CA ASP A 5 -11.44 -0.55 19.98
C ASP A 5 -11.20 -1.31 18.66
N THR A 6 -11.45 -2.61 18.67
CA THR A 6 -11.27 -3.46 17.47
C THR A 6 -12.31 -3.14 16.41
N LYS A 7 -13.58 -3.00 16.79
CA LYS A 7 -14.68 -2.63 15.88
C LYS A 7 -14.46 -1.25 15.24
N ASP A 8 -13.92 -0.30 16.00
CA ASP A 8 -13.62 1.04 15.50
C ASP A 8 -12.46 1.01 14.48
N LEU A 9 -11.42 0.20 14.74
CA LEU A 9 -10.33 -0.01 13.79
C LEU A 9 -10.80 -0.71 12.50
N ASP A 10 -11.65 -1.71 12.60
CA ASP A 10 -12.18 -2.43 11.44
C ASP A 10 -13.09 -1.53 10.59
N ARG A 11 -13.91 -0.69 11.25
CA ARG A 11 -14.72 0.33 10.56
C ARG A 11 -13.83 1.35 9.82
N PHE A 12 -12.76 1.81 10.46
CA PHE A 12 -11.80 2.71 9.85
C PHE A 12 -11.12 2.07 8.63
N GLU A 13 -10.65 0.83 8.76
CA GLU A 13 -10.03 0.07 7.66
C GLU A 13 -10.98 -0.03 6.46
N GLN A 14 -12.24 -0.42 6.69
CA GLN A 14 -13.23 -0.55 5.62
C GLN A 14 -13.53 0.80 4.95
N LEU A 15 -13.72 1.86 5.75
CA LEU A 15 -14.00 3.20 5.21
C LEU A 15 -12.85 3.69 4.34
N LEU A 16 -11.62 3.42 4.78
CA LEU A 16 -10.42 3.78 4.06
C LEU A 16 -10.31 2.99 2.75
N GLU A 17 -10.48 1.68 2.80
CA GLU A 17 -10.43 0.82 1.62
C GLU A 17 -11.47 1.24 0.56
N ASP A 18 -12.72 1.45 0.97
CA ASP A 18 -13.79 1.91 0.08
C ASP A 18 -13.47 3.28 -0.56
N GLY A 19 -12.87 4.18 0.21
CA GLY A 19 -12.45 5.50 -0.25
C GLY A 19 -11.32 5.41 -1.28
N LEU A 20 -10.28 4.63 -0.98
CA LEU A 20 -9.12 4.48 -1.86
C LEU A 20 -9.48 3.73 -3.14
N VAL A 21 -10.33 2.69 -3.07
CA VAL A 21 -10.88 2.01 -4.25
C VAL A 21 -11.57 2.99 -5.19
N LYS A 22 -12.36 3.94 -4.67
CA LYS A 22 -13.01 4.98 -5.48
C LYS A 22 -12.02 5.91 -6.16
N ILE A 23 -10.96 6.32 -5.46
CA ILE A 23 -9.88 7.15 -6.02
C ILE A 23 -9.19 6.40 -7.17
N CYS A 24 -8.76 5.16 -6.94
CA CYS A 24 -8.09 4.35 -7.95
C CYS A 24 -9.00 4.01 -9.14
N SER A 25 -10.29 3.76 -8.89
CA SER A 25 -11.27 3.50 -9.95
C SER A 25 -11.55 4.75 -10.77
N GLY A 26 -11.66 5.92 -10.14
CA GLY A 26 -11.82 7.21 -10.83
C GLY A 26 -10.62 7.57 -11.70
N ALA A 27 -9.41 7.17 -11.27
CA ALA A 27 -8.20 7.26 -12.09
C ALA A 27 -8.18 6.20 -13.21
N GLY A 28 -8.99 5.15 -13.16
CA GLY A 28 -8.94 4.02 -14.10
C GLY A 28 -7.68 3.17 -13.93
N LEU A 29 -7.23 2.96 -12.69
CA LEU A 29 -6.16 2.01 -12.32
C LEU A 29 -6.69 0.72 -11.69
N LEU A 30 -7.94 0.72 -11.25
CA LEU A 30 -8.59 -0.41 -10.60
C LEU A 30 -10.06 -0.49 -11.08
N PRO A 31 -10.65 -1.69 -11.28
CA PRO A 31 -12.10 -1.82 -11.31
C PRO A 31 -12.70 -1.55 -9.92
N ALA A 32 -14.02 -1.30 -9.84
CA ALA A 32 -14.70 -1.05 -8.55
C ALA A 32 -14.59 -2.22 -7.55
N ASP A 33 -14.33 -3.44 -8.05
CA ASP A 33 -14.08 -4.63 -7.25
C ASP A 33 -12.59 -4.86 -7.05
N LEU A 34 -12.12 -4.80 -5.80
CA LEU A 34 -10.74 -5.08 -5.45
C LEU A 34 -10.40 -6.57 -5.61
N VAL A 35 -9.33 -6.87 -6.34
CA VAL A 35 -8.76 -8.23 -6.43
C VAL A 35 -7.80 -8.42 -5.26
N ARG A 36 -7.97 -9.53 -4.52
CA ARG A 36 -7.10 -9.91 -3.39
C ARG A 36 -6.26 -11.12 -3.76
N CYS A 37 -5.03 -11.16 -3.26
CA CYS A 37 -4.16 -12.32 -3.37
C CYS A 37 -3.67 -12.71 -1.97
N PRO A 38 -4.13 -13.85 -1.41
CA PRO A 38 -3.76 -14.27 -0.05
C PRO A 38 -2.25 -14.43 0.16
N ASP A 39 -1.50 -14.83 -0.86
CA ASP A 39 -0.05 -14.94 -0.78
C ASP A 39 0.63 -13.58 -0.61
N VAL A 40 0.16 -12.58 -1.36
CA VAL A 40 0.66 -11.19 -1.29
C VAL A 40 0.26 -10.56 0.04
N ASP A 41 -1.00 -10.71 0.46
CA ASP A 41 -1.49 -10.25 1.75
C ASP A 41 -0.72 -10.91 2.92
N GLY A 42 -0.43 -12.20 2.82
CA GLY A 42 0.34 -12.92 3.84
C GLY A 42 1.80 -12.48 3.94
N LEU A 43 2.41 -11.99 2.84
CA LEU A 43 3.77 -11.45 2.89
C LEU A 43 3.82 -10.10 3.61
N TRP A 44 2.75 -9.31 3.51
CA TRP A 44 2.64 -8.06 4.26
C TRP A 44 2.65 -8.28 5.77
N ASP A 45 2.03 -9.34 6.28
CA ASP A 45 2.08 -9.68 7.71
C ASP A 45 3.50 -9.91 8.23
N VAL A 46 4.42 -10.31 7.34
CA VAL A 46 5.86 -10.44 7.64
C VAL A 46 6.56 -9.08 7.57
N TYR A 47 6.22 -8.25 6.58
CA TYR A 47 6.93 -6.99 6.31
C TYR A 47 6.47 -5.81 7.18
N ILE A 48 5.22 -5.78 7.64
CA ILE A 48 4.60 -4.61 8.26
C ILE A 48 5.40 -4.06 9.45
N LYS A 49 6.03 -4.93 10.25
CA LYS A 49 6.83 -4.49 11.41
C LYS A 49 8.07 -3.72 10.99
N ASP A 50 8.81 -4.23 10.02
CA ASP A 50 10.00 -3.58 9.49
C ASP A 50 9.62 -2.31 8.72
N TYR A 51 8.53 -2.37 7.96
CA TYR A 51 7.99 -1.21 7.25
C TYR A 51 7.65 -0.07 8.21
N ILE A 52 6.91 -0.36 9.29
CA ILE A 52 6.55 0.65 10.29
C ILE A 52 7.80 1.20 10.98
N ALA A 53 8.82 0.37 11.25
CA ALA A 53 10.06 0.83 11.86
C ALA A 53 10.76 1.88 11.00
N ASP A 54 10.85 1.67 9.69
CA ASP A 54 11.40 2.66 8.76
C ASP A 54 10.48 3.86 8.58
N ALA A 55 9.17 3.62 8.48
CA ALA A 55 8.20 4.68 8.29
C ALA A 55 8.20 5.65 9.47
N VAL A 56 8.28 5.19 10.72
CA VAL A 56 8.32 6.05 11.92
C VAL A 56 9.52 7.01 11.92
N VAL A 57 10.67 6.58 11.40
CA VAL A 57 11.87 7.44 11.30
C VAL A 57 11.60 8.64 10.38
N ASN A 58 10.85 8.40 9.30
CA ASN A 58 10.64 9.37 8.22
C ASN A 58 9.28 10.08 8.27
N PHE A 59 8.32 9.57 9.05
CA PHE A 59 6.92 10.04 9.06
C PHE A 59 6.80 11.50 9.51
N ASN A 60 7.70 11.97 10.37
CA ASN A 60 7.67 13.34 10.86
C ASN A 60 8.04 14.37 9.77
N GLU A 61 8.85 13.97 8.78
CA GLU A 61 9.27 14.85 7.70
C GLU A 61 8.34 14.74 6.49
N TYR A 62 7.95 13.51 6.11
CA TYR A 62 7.18 13.24 4.90
C TYR A 62 6.12 12.13 5.12
N PRO A 63 5.03 12.43 5.87
CA PRO A 63 4.03 11.42 6.22
C PRO A 63 3.27 10.87 5.00
N GLU A 64 3.05 11.69 3.98
CA GLU A 64 2.42 11.28 2.72
C GLU A 64 3.29 10.32 1.91
N ALA A 65 4.62 10.52 1.90
CA ALA A 65 5.55 9.63 1.21
C ALA A 65 5.59 8.27 1.91
N ALA A 66 5.70 8.28 3.24
CA ALA A 66 5.64 7.07 4.06
C ALA A 66 4.36 6.27 3.85
N LEU A 67 3.22 6.93 3.63
CA LEU A 67 1.97 6.26 3.27
C LEU A 67 2.04 5.71 1.84
N ALA A 68 2.38 6.54 0.85
CA ALA A 68 2.40 6.15 -0.56
C ALA A 68 3.35 4.97 -0.82
N TRP A 69 4.51 4.90 -0.16
CA TRP A 69 5.46 3.80 -0.29
C TRP A 69 4.90 2.43 0.10
N ALA A 70 3.87 2.35 0.96
CA ALA A 70 3.21 1.08 1.26
C ALA A 70 2.48 0.57 0.02
N GLY A 71 1.82 1.47 -0.72
CA GLY A 71 1.21 1.16 -2.01
C GLY A 71 2.24 0.78 -3.07
N PHE A 72 3.39 1.46 -3.14
CA PHE A 72 4.46 1.05 -4.05
C PHE A 72 4.97 -0.35 -3.72
N LEU A 73 5.22 -0.66 -2.45
CA LEU A 73 5.60 -2.00 -2.01
C LEU A 73 4.57 -3.06 -2.44
N GLY A 74 3.27 -2.74 -2.32
CA GLY A 74 2.19 -3.61 -2.81
C GLY A 74 2.30 -3.93 -4.31
N LEU A 75 2.57 -2.93 -5.15
CA LEU A 75 2.80 -3.12 -6.59
C LEU A 75 3.96 -4.09 -6.81
N GLY A 76 5.11 -3.84 -6.17
CA GLY A 76 6.31 -4.64 -6.33
C GLY A 76 6.10 -6.11 -5.93
N VAL A 77 5.45 -6.35 -4.79
CA VAL A 77 5.19 -7.71 -4.31
C VAL A 77 4.21 -8.45 -5.24
N ALA A 78 3.15 -7.79 -5.68
CA ALA A 78 2.19 -8.39 -6.62
C ALA A 78 2.87 -8.77 -7.96
N TRP A 79 3.74 -7.90 -8.48
CA TRP A 79 4.56 -8.21 -9.65
C TRP A 79 5.44 -9.45 -9.41
N ALA A 80 6.12 -9.53 -8.26
CA ALA A 80 7.01 -10.64 -7.96
C ALA A 80 6.28 -11.97 -7.72
N TRP A 81 5.06 -11.90 -7.17
CA TRP A 81 4.18 -13.06 -7.03
C TRP A 81 3.84 -13.66 -8.39
N ASP A 82 3.49 -12.82 -9.38
CA ASP A 82 3.23 -13.26 -10.74
C ASP A 82 4.49 -13.76 -11.47
N ALA A 83 5.62 -13.05 -11.29
CA ALA A 83 6.85 -13.34 -12.00
C ALA A 83 7.49 -14.68 -11.59
N ASP A 84 7.69 -14.92 -10.29
CA ASP A 84 8.21 -16.20 -9.76
C ASP A 84 8.03 -16.26 -8.23
N TRP A 85 6.81 -16.58 -7.77
CA TRP A 85 6.51 -16.62 -6.34
C TRP A 85 7.48 -17.45 -5.51
N LYS A 86 7.95 -18.60 -6.03
CA LYS A 86 8.88 -19.49 -5.31
C LYS A 86 10.20 -18.81 -5.00
N ARG A 87 10.67 -17.94 -5.88
CA ARG A 87 11.91 -17.17 -5.72
C ARG A 87 11.75 -15.97 -4.78
N TYR A 88 10.57 -15.35 -4.78
CA TYR A 88 10.36 -14.06 -4.11
C TYR A 88 9.72 -14.15 -2.72
N LYS A 89 8.95 -15.21 -2.42
CA LYS A 89 8.22 -15.36 -1.16
C LYS A 89 9.07 -15.32 0.11
N ASP A 90 10.36 -15.69 0.01
CA ASP A 90 11.29 -15.74 1.14
C ASP A 90 12.28 -14.56 1.13
N GLN A 91 12.10 -13.57 0.23
CA GLN A 91 12.98 -12.41 0.16
C GLN A 91 12.73 -11.46 1.34
N PRO A 92 13.79 -10.87 1.91
CA PRO A 92 13.63 -9.90 2.99
C PRO A 92 12.97 -8.62 2.47
N TYR A 93 12.28 -7.91 3.36
CA TYR A 93 11.68 -6.60 3.06
C TYR A 93 12.66 -5.62 2.38
N ARG A 94 13.92 -5.60 2.82
CA ARG A 94 14.98 -4.74 2.26
C ARG A 94 15.27 -4.97 0.77
N LYS A 95 14.79 -6.07 0.18
CA LYS A 95 14.89 -6.35 -1.26
C LYS A 95 14.19 -5.28 -2.11
N TRP A 96 13.22 -4.59 -1.52
CA TRP A 96 12.37 -3.58 -2.16
C TRP A 96 12.94 -2.16 -2.07
N TYR A 97 14.06 -1.97 -1.36
CA TYR A 97 14.75 -0.69 -1.33
C TYR A 97 15.40 -0.38 -2.67
N GLY A 98 15.46 0.90 -3.00
CA GLY A 98 16.27 1.38 -4.11
C GLY A 98 17.74 1.52 -3.72
N ALA A 99 18.51 2.17 -4.58
CA ALA A 99 19.94 2.34 -4.40
C ALA A 99 20.26 3.31 -3.24
N ARG A 100 19.34 4.24 -2.93
CA ARG A 100 19.44 5.18 -1.81
C ARG A 100 18.73 4.67 -0.55
N GLY A 101 18.15 3.46 -0.59
CA GLY A 101 17.51 2.81 0.54
C GLY A 101 16.00 2.90 0.46
N TRP A 102 15.37 3.28 1.56
CA TRP A 102 13.92 3.38 1.65
C TRP A 102 13.38 4.58 0.86
N ASP A 103 14.14 5.68 0.83
CA ASP A 103 13.75 6.97 0.24
C ASP A 103 13.59 6.98 -1.29
N ASP A 104 14.01 5.92 -1.98
CA ASP A 104 13.85 5.76 -3.43
C ASP A 104 13.12 4.47 -3.81
N MET A 105 12.33 3.91 -2.87
CA MET A 105 11.55 2.70 -3.07
C MET A 105 10.53 2.83 -4.21
N ASP A 106 9.83 3.95 -4.33
CA ASP A 106 8.88 4.21 -5.41
C ASP A 106 9.56 4.21 -6.79
N GLU A 107 10.66 4.95 -6.93
CA GLU A 107 11.45 4.99 -8.17
C GLU A 107 11.97 3.60 -8.54
N HIS A 108 12.50 2.85 -7.56
CA HIS A 108 13.01 1.50 -7.76
C HIS A 108 11.91 0.54 -8.22
N ILE A 109 10.76 0.54 -7.54
CA ILE A 109 9.66 -0.35 -7.86
C ILE A 109 9.12 -0.03 -9.26
N LEU A 110 8.87 1.23 -9.57
CA LEU A 110 8.35 1.60 -10.89
C LEU A 110 9.33 1.25 -12.01
N ARG A 111 10.60 1.66 -11.89
CA ARG A 111 11.58 1.54 -12.96
C ARG A 111 12.22 0.16 -13.05
N ASP A 112 12.73 -0.35 -11.96
CA ASP A 112 13.61 -1.52 -11.95
C ASP A 112 12.84 -2.83 -11.74
N VAL A 113 11.68 -2.78 -11.05
CA VAL A 113 10.82 -3.96 -10.83
C VAL A 113 9.76 -4.06 -11.94
N LEU A 114 8.92 -3.03 -12.09
CA LEU A 114 7.83 -3.04 -13.07
C LEU A 114 8.27 -2.68 -14.50
N GLY A 115 9.48 -2.15 -14.68
CA GLY A 115 10.01 -1.79 -16.00
C GLY A 115 9.37 -0.54 -16.61
N LEU A 116 8.76 0.33 -15.79
CA LEU A 116 8.07 1.53 -16.24
C LEU A 116 9.02 2.72 -16.32
N PRO A 117 9.08 3.44 -17.46
CA PRO A 117 9.79 4.71 -17.52
C PRO A 117 9.16 5.71 -16.56
N LEU A 118 9.96 6.29 -15.66
CA LEU A 118 9.47 7.22 -14.62
C LEU A 118 8.81 8.48 -15.21
N ASP A 119 9.25 8.91 -16.39
CA ASP A 119 8.66 10.02 -17.15
C ASP A 119 7.46 9.61 -18.00
N GLY A 120 7.19 8.30 -18.09
CA GLY A 120 6.10 7.71 -18.83
C GLY A 120 4.72 8.01 -18.22
N PRO A 121 3.66 8.02 -19.05
CA PRO A 121 2.31 8.36 -18.59
C PRO A 121 1.78 7.41 -17.53
N GLU A 122 2.18 6.14 -17.58
CA GLU A 122 1.67 5.12 -16.68
C GLU A 122 2.30 5.19 -15.29
N ALA A 123 3.62 5.39 -15.21
CA ALA A 123 4.32 5.60 -13.95
C ALA A 123 3.80 6.85 -13.22
N LYS A 124 3.67 7.97 -13.94
CA LYS A 124 3.09 9.22 -13.39
C LYS A 124 1.70 9.02 -12.86
N LYS A 125 0.83 8.35 -13.62
CA LYS A 125 -0.55 8.07 -13.22
C LYS A 125 -0.61 7.25 -11.93
N ILE A 126 0.24 6.23 -11.78
CA ILE A 126 0.33 5.44 -10.56
C ILE A 126 0.79 6.31 -9.39
N SER A 127 1.90 7.05 -9.57
CA SER A 127 2.45 7.89 -8.50
C SER A 127 1.46 8.96 -8.03
N GLU A 128 0.84 9.69 -8.94
CA GLU A 128 -0.17 10.71 -8.64
C GLU A 128 -1.39 10.10 -7.92
N THR A 129 -1.81 8.90 -8.31
CA THR A 129 -2.94 8.22 -7.67
C THR A 129 -2.59 7.74 -6.26
N LEU A 130 -1.43 7.11 -6.06
CA LEU A 130 -0.98 6.68 -4.73
C LEU A 130 -0.72 7.87 -3.81
N GLN A 131 -0.21 8.98 -4.33
CA GLN A 131 -0.09 10.23 -3.59
C GLN A 131 -1.47 10.79 -3.19
N SER A 132 -2.45 10.77 -4.09
CA SER A 132 -3.83 11.15 -3.79
C SER A 132 -4.45 10.27 -2.71
N CYS A 133 -4.16 8.96 -2.74
CA CYS A 133 -4.58 8.02 -1.70
C CYS A 133 -3.94 8.36 -0.34
N ALA A 134 -2.63 8.64 -0.32
CA ALA A 134 -1.92 9.05 0.90
C ALA A 134 -2.52 10.34 1.50
N TYR A 135 -2.86 11.33 0.68
CA TYR A 135 -3.54 12.55 1.17
C TYR A 135 -4.94 12.27 1.72
N ALA A 136 -5.71 11.37 1.09
CA ALA A 136 -7.02 10.97 1.60
C ALA A 136 -6.91 10.28 2.97
N VAL A 137 -5.89 9.44 3.16
CA VAL A 137 -5.58 8.81 4.45
C VAL A 137 -5.26 9.85 5.51
N LEU A 138 -4.37 10.81 5.21
CA LEU A 138 -4.00 11.87 6.15
C LEU A 138 -5.22 12.71 6.56
N GLY A 139 -6.07 13.07 5.60
CA GLY A 139 -7.32 13.77 5.88
C GLY A 139 -8.22 12.97 6.82
N LEU A 140 -8.37 11.66 6.60
CA LEU A 140 -9.20 10.81 7.45
C LEU A 140 -8.61 10.66 8.86
N LEU A 141 -7.30 10.48 8.98
CA LEU A 141 -6.61 10.42 10.29
C LEU A 141 -6.78 11.73 11.08
N GLN A 142 -6.72 12.88 10.40
CA GLN A 142 -6.99 14.18 11.03
C GLN A 142 -8.45 14.30 11.50
N HIS A 143 -9.41 13.86 10.68
CA HIS A 143 -10.83 13.87 11.03
C HIS A 143 -11.18 12.97 12.22
N GLU A 144 -10.49 11.83 12.35
CA GLU A 144 -10.62 10.92 13.51
C GLU A 144 -10.03 11.49 14.81
N GLY A 145 -9.40 12.67 14.76
CA GLY A 145 -8.76 13.30 15.91
C GLY A 145 -7.57 12.50 16.42
N VAL A 146 -6.81 11.86 15.52
CA VAL A 146 -5.69 11.02 15.91
C VAL A 146 -4.60 11.87 16.55
N GLU A 147 -4.45 11.72 17.86
CA GLU A 147 -3.32 12.28 18.60
C GLU A 147 -2.03 11.51 18.27
N THR A 148 -0.98 12.26 17.94
CA THR A 148 0.35 11.70 17.72
C THR A 148 0.85 11.02 18.99
N GLN A 149 1.61 9.92 18.84
CA GLN A 149 2.20 9.16 19.96
C GLN A 149 1.19 8.41 20.87
N THR A 150 -0.06 8.24 20.43
CA THR A 150 -1.03 7.38 21.13
C THR A 150 -1.04 5.96 20.57
N ALA A 151 -1.40 4.98 21.40
CA ALA A 151 -1.59 3.60 20.95
C ALA A 151 -2.66 3.49 19.85
N ARG A 152 -3.76 4.25 19.96
CA ARG A 152 -4.81 4.31 18.94
C ARG A 152 -4.28 4.85 17.61
N GLY A 153 -3.50 5.93 17.64
CA GLY A 153 -2.90 6.50 16.44
C GLY A 153 -1.94 5.54 15.75
N PHE A 154 -1.15 4.80 16.52
CA PHE A 154 -0.30 3.73 15.99
C PHE A 154 -1.12 2.66 15.26
N TYR A 155 -2.19 2.14 15.88
CA TYR A 155 -3.02 1.11 15.25
C TYR A 155 -3.74 1.61 14.00
N LEU A 156 -4.27 2.84 14.01
CA LEU A 156 -4.90 3.44 12.83
C LEU A 156 -3.90 3.61 11.68
N LEU A 157 -2.67 4.03 11.99
CA LEU A 157 -1.62 4.18 10.99
C LEU A 157 -1.18 2.82 10.42
N ALA A 158 -1.04 1.78 11.25
CA ALA A 158 -0.74 0.43 10.79
C ALA A 158 -1.83 -0.13 9.86
N ARG A 159 -3.11 0.14 10.18
CA ARG A 159 -4.25 -0.20 9.32
C ARG A 159 -4.18 0.57 7.99
N ALA A 160 -3.83 1.85 8.03
CA ALA A 160 -3.67 2.66 6.83
C ALA A 160 -2.56 2.13 5.89
N TYR A 161 -1.40 1.76 6.41
CA TYR A 161 -0.34 1.13 5.60
C TYR A 161 -0.82 -0.17 4.97
N THR A 162 -1.56 -0.99 5.73
CA THR A 162 -2.13 -2.25 5.24
C THR A 162 -3.08 -2.04 4.07
N VAL A 163 -3.99 -1.06 4.18
CA VAL A 163 -4.91 -0.73 3.08
C VAL A 163 -4.15 -0.22 1.86
N LEU A 164 -3.20 0.69 2.03
CA LEU A 164 -2.41 1.22 0.91
C LEU A 164 -1.60 0.12 0.20
N TYR A 165 -0.97 -0.78 0.96
CA TYR A 165 -0.30 -1.96 0.42
C TYR A 165 -1.23 -2.80 -0.44
N ARG A 166 -2.43 -3.11 0.07
CA ARG A 166 -3.45 -3.88 -0.65
C ARG A 166 -3.95 -3.16 -1.91
N ILE A 167 -4.10 -1.84 -1.87
CA ILE A 167 -4.46 -1.03 -3.02
C ILE A 167 -3.38 -1.12 -4.09
N GLY A 168 -2.11 -0.96 -3.72
CA GLY A 168 -0.98 -1.14 -4.62
C GLY A 168 -0.95 -2.52 -5.26
N ALA A 169 -1.06 -3.57 -4.44
CA ALA A 169 -1.11 -4.94 -4.93
C ALA A 169 -2.26 -5.15 -5.93
N ALA A 170 -3.44 -4.63 -5.63
CA ALA A 170 -4.60 -4.78 -6.51
C ALA A 170 -4.47 -4.00 -7.83
N ILE A 171 -3.82 -2.84 -7.82
CA ILE A 171 -3.50 -2.10 -9.06
C ILE A 171 -2.59 -2.95 -9.95
N GLU A 172 -1.53 -3.55 -9.40
CA GLU A 172 -0.61 -4.35 -10.22
C GLU A 172 -1.25 -5.66 -10.68
N LEU A 173 -2.00 -6.36 -9.81
CA LEU A 173 -2.76 -7.55 -10.22
C LEU A 173 -3.72 -7.23 -11.37
N HIS A 174 -4.37 -6.06 -11.34
CA HIS A 174 -5.21 -5.61 -12.45
C HIS A 174 -4.42 -5.37 -13.73
N ARG A 175 -3.26 -4.70 -13.64
CA ARG A 175 -2.35 -4.47 -14.78
C ARG A 175 -1.85 -5.77 -15.41
N LEU A 176 -1.57 -6.77 -14.59
CA LEU A 176 -1.17 -8.12 -15.02
C LEU A 176 -2.33 -8.94 -15.62
N GLY A 177 -3.55 -8.42 -15.55
CA GLY A 177 -4.73 -9.02 -16.18
C GLY A 177 -5.56 -9.92 -15.28
N TYR A 178 -5.25 -9.99 -13.98
CA TYR A 178 -6.05 -10.72 -13.01
C TYR A 178 -7.40 -10.03 -12.77
N LYS A 179 -8.44 -10.84 -12.64
CA LYS A 179 -9.81 -10.40 -12.38
C LYS A 179 -10.39 -11.21 -11.23
N LYS A 180 -11.29 -10.59 -10.46
CA LYS A 180 -12.05 -11.30 -9.44
C LYS A 180 -12.88 -12.40 -10.10
N VAL A 181 -12.60 -13.65 -9.75
CA VAL A 181 -13.43 -14.79 -10.15
C VAL A 181 -14.41 -15.05 -9.02
N LEU A 182 -15.71 -14.91 -9.29
CA LEU A 182 -16.75 -15.34 -8.36
C LEU A 182 -16.73 -16.87 -8.33
N ILE A 183 -16.24 -17.46 -7.24
CA ILE A 183 -16.43 -18.87 -6.98
C ILE A 183 -17.86 -19.00 -6.43
N GLY A 184 -18.76 -19.52 -7.28
CA GLY A 184 -20.16 -19.78 -6.95
C GLY A 184 -20.36 -21.04 -6.11
#